data_AF-A0A7U9CT21-F1
#
_entry.id   AF-A0A7U9CT21-F1
#
_cell.length_a   1.000
_cell.length_b   1.000
_cell.length_c   1.000
_cell.angle_alpha   90.00
_cell.angle_beta   90.00
_cell.angle_gamma   90.00
#
_symmetry.space_group_name_H-M   'P 1'
#
loop_
_entity.id
_entity.type
_entity.pdbx_description
1 polymer ?
#
loop_
_entity_poly.entity_id
_entity_poly.type
_entity_poly.pdbx_seq_one_letter_code
_entity_poly.pdbx_strand_id
1 'polypeptide(L)'
;MMYRVLICCLLVICSGCAKDHTKPPANLSFESVEREKSLLYIIRYQSDVDVLDLFDRGERVGMISGMLHCALADDHDFSVGKAIQFSASGLIRSEKNENNKGKFSYLTRAFLSETSSNRSSERNLSVTELNHLLANKQQIPCKVVVTAYGYKPYYSNTMNLPVADLLREINKPR
;
A
#
# COMPACT_ATOMS: atom_id res chain seq x y z
N MET A 1 21.71 -46.32 15.13
CA MET A 1 22.03 -45.47 13.95
C MET A 1 20.78 -44.97 13.20
N MET A 2 19.61 -45.60 13.36
CA MET A 2 18.36 -45.28 12.63
C MET A 2 17.56 -44.08 13.20
N TYR A 3 17.69 -43.79 14.50
CA TYR A 3 16.95 -42.68 15.16
C TYR A 3 17.53 -41.29 14.85
N ARG A 4 18.85 -41.20 14.63
CA ARG A 4 19.52 -39.93 14.23
C ARG A 4 19.13 -39.48 12.82
N VAL A 5 18.88 -40.42 11.91
CA VAL A 5 18.40 -40.13 10.55
C VAL A 5 16.94 -39.66 10.57
N LEU A 6 16.10 -40.26 11.44
CA LEU A 6 14.71 -39.85 11.61
C LEU A 6 14.57 -38.40 12.11
N ILE A 7 15.44 -37.96 13.03
CA ILE A 7 15.47 -36.58 13.53
C ILE A 7 15.90 -35.60 12.44
N CYS A 8 16.88 -35.97 11.60
CA CYS A 8 17.28 -35.13 10.46
C CYS A 8 16.16 -34.99 9.42
N CYS A 9 15.37 -36.03 9.15
CA CYS A 9 14.23 -35.94 8.23
C CYS A 9 13.08 -35.07 8.78
N LEU A 10 12.83 -35.08 10.10
CA LEU A 10 11.82 -34.21 10.73
C LEU A 10 12.20 -32.73 10.71
N LEU A 11 13.49 -32.40 10.76
CA LEU A 11 13.97 -31.01 10.69
C LEU A 11 13.88 -30.40 9.27
N VAL A 12 13.87 -31.22 8.22
CA VAL A 12 13.79 -30.74 6.82
C VAL A 12 12.37 -30.27 6.45
N ILE A 13 11.33 -30.71 7.16
CA ILE A 13 9.93 -30.38 6.84
C ILE A 13 9.50 -29.02 7.43
N CYS A 14 10.34 -28.38 8.25
CA CYS A 14 10.06 -27.07 8.84
C CYS A 14 10.45 -25.88 7.94
N SER A 15 10.70 -26.08 6.64
CA SER A 15 10.71 -24.97 5.68
C SER A 15 9.27 -24.48 5.51
N GLY A 16 8.84 -23.59 6.41
CA GLY A 16 7.55 -22.91 6.35
C GLY A 16 7.50 -21.99 5.14
N CYS A 17 7.22 -22.56 3.96
CA CYS A 17 6.92 -21.77 2.78
C CYS A 17 5.62 -21.00 3.02
N ALA A 18 5.70 -19.68 2.94
CA ALA A 18 4.51 -18.85 2.90
C ALA A 18 3.69 -19.21 1.66
N LYS A 19 2.37 -19.36 1.85
CA LYS A 19 1.42 -19.68 0.79
C LYS A 19 1.28 -18.51 -0.18
N ASP A 20 0.92 -18.84 -1.42
CA ASP A 20 0.54 -17.83 -2.40
C ASP A 20 -0.91 -17.39 -2.18
N HIS A 21 -1.23 -16.13 -2.48
CA HIS A 21 -2.59 -15.60 -2.41
C HIS A 21 -3.45 -15.99 -3.63
N THR A 22 -2.86 -16.57 -4.68
CA THR A 22 -3.51 -17.05 -5.93
C THR A 22 -4.21 -15.98 -6.77
N LYS A 23 -4.57 -14.82 -6.20
CA LYS A 23 -5.09 -13.65 -6.90
C LYS A 23 -3.97 -12.97 -7.69
N PRO A 24 -4.23 -12.54 -8.94
CA PRO A 24 -3.24 -11.77 -9.70
C PRO A 24 -3.02 -10.38 -9.06
N PRO A 25 -1.88 -9.72 -9.36
CA PRO A 25 -1.69 -8.32 -9.04
C PRO A 25 -2.80 -7.45 -9.65
N ALA A 26 -3.45 -6.64 -8.82
CA ALA A 26 -4.57 -5.80 -9.21
C ALA A 26 -4.12 -4.66 -10.11
N ASN A 27 -4.93 -4.31 -11.10
CA ASN A 27 -4.83 -3.05 -11.81
C ASN A 27 -5.65 -2.00 -11.07
N LEU A 28 -4.95 -0.97 -10.59
CA LEU A 28 -5.55 0.13 -9.86
C LEU A 28 -5.78 1.32 -10.80
N SER A 29 -6.91 1.99 -10.66
CA SER A 29 -7.26 3.19 -11.44
C SER A 29 -7.51 4.35 -10.49
N PHE A 30 -6.65 5.37 -10.54
CA PHE A 30 -6.81 6.59 -9.75
C PHE A 30 -8.12 7.32 -10.12
N GLU A 31 -8.83 7.83 -9.12
CA GLU A 31 -10.06 8.60 -9.31
C GLU A 31 -9.91 10.04 -8.82
N SER A 32 -9.49 10.24 -7.57
CA SER A 32 -9.32 11.58 -7.02
C SER A 32 -8.36 11.61 -5.83
N VAL A 33 -7.88 12.81 -5.53
CA VAL A 33 -7.24 13.14 -4.26
C VAL A 33 -7.85 14.40 -3.70
N GLU A 34 -8.12 14.39 -2.39
CA GLU A 34 -8.74 15.49 -1.66
C GLU A 34 -8.01 15.73 -0.33
N ARG A 35 -7.70 16.98 -0.01
CA ARG A 35 -7.27 17.35 1.34
C ARG A 35 -8.44 17.23 2.32
N GLU A 36 -8.26 16.45 3.38
CA GLU A 36 -9.16 16.47 4.54
C GLU A 36 -8.83 17.67 5.43
N LYS A 37 -9.72 18.11 6.33
CA LYS A 37 -9.48 19.27 7.23
C LYS A 37 -8.26 19.12 8.16
N SER A 38 -7.57 17.97 8.14
CA SER A 38 -6.40 17.63 8.93
C SER A 38 -5.13 17.61 8.07
N LEU A 39 -4.10 16.86 8.47
CA LEU A 39 -2.90 16.61 7.67
C LEU A 39 -3.09 15.46 6.66
N LEU A 40 -4.29 14.88 6.58
CA LEU A 40 -4.61 13.73 5.75
C LEU A 40 -5.08 14.12 4.35
N TYR A 41 -4.75 13.26 3.39
CA TYR A 41 -5.22 13.33 2.02
C TYR A 41 -5.99 12.05 1.70
N ILE A 42 -7.20 12.20 1.21
CA ILE A 42 -8.05 11.09 0.79
C ILE A 42 -7.74 10.79 -0.65
N ILE A 43 -7.14 9.62 -0.92
CA ILE A 43 -6.87 9.12 -2.26
C ILE A 43 -7.92 8.06 -2.59
N ARG A 44 -8.65 8.26 -3.69
CA ARG A 44 -9.69 7.37 -4.19
C ARG A 44 -9.24 6.67 -5.46
N TYR A 45 -9.57 5.38 -5.56
CA TYR A 45 -9.18 4.55 -6.68
C TYR A 45 -10.05 3.31 -6.79
N GLN A 46 -10.10 2.75 -7.99
CA GLN A 46 -10.74 1.48 -8.29
C GLN A 46 -9.70 0.36 -8.41
N SER A 47 -10.16 -0.87 -8.23
CA SER A 47 -9.41 -2.10 -8.45
C SER A 47 -10.25 -3.11 -9.23
N ASP A 48 -9.61 -3.90 -10.08
CA ASP A 48 -10.21 -5.05 -10.76
C ASP A 48 -10.22 -6.34 -9.91
N VAL A 49 -9.46 -6.37 -8.81
CA VAL A 49 -9.43 -7.45 -7.81
C VAL A 49 -9.93 -6.92 -6.48
N ASP A 50 -10.70 -7.73 -5.73
CA ASP A 50 -11.04 -7.41 -4.34
C ASP A 50 -9.81 -7.58 -3.46
N VAL A 51 -9.01 -6.52 -3.31
CA VAL A 51 -7.79 -6.54 -2.51
C VAL A 51 -8.07 -6.57 -1.01
N LEU A 52 -9.33 -6.36 -0.58
CA LEU A 52 -9.74 -6.51 0.80
C LEU A 52 -10.31 -7.90 1.10
N ASP A 53 -10.75 -8.67 0.11
CA ASP A 53 -11.13 -10.08 0.26
C ASP A 53 -10.24 -11.03 -0.56
N LEU A 54 -8.92 -10.82 -0.51
CA LEU A 54 -7.95 -11.62 -1.28
C LEU A 54 -7.99 -13.11 -0.98
N PHE A 55 -8.50 -13.49 0.20
CA PHE A 55 -8.53 -14.88 0.67
C PHE A 55 -9.91 -15.52 0.56
N ASP A 56 -10.90 -14.83 0.00
CA ASP A 56 -12.29 -15.29 -0.14
C ASP A 56 -12.89 -15.74 1.22
N ARG A 57 -12.62 -14.97 2.27
CA ARG A 57 -13.07 -15.24 3.65
C ARG A 57 -13.93 -14.12 4.23
N GLY A 58 -14.20 -13.09 3.42
CA GLY A 58 -14.83 -11.85 3.80
C GLY A 58 -13.81 -10.72 3.97
N GLU A 59 -14.31 -9.49 3.88
CA GLU A 59 -13.50 -8.27 3.92
C GLU A 59 -12.53 -8.26 5.11
N ARG A 60 -11.23 -8.19 4.80
CA ARG A 60 -10.08 -8.16 5.71
C ARG A 60 -9.86 -9.41 6.55
N VAL A 61 -10.64 -10.46 6.38
CA VAL A 61 -10.52 -11.69 7.17
C VAL A 61 -9.23 -12.42 6.80
N GLY A 62 -8.33 -12.55 7.78
CA GLY A 62 -7.01 -13.17 7.61
C GLY A 62 -5.89 -12.20 7.22
N MET A 63 -6.22 -10.93 6.89
CA MET A 63 -5.23 -9.88 6.65
C MET A 63 -4.63 -9.37 7.97
N ILE A 64 -3.31 -9.16 7.97
CA ILE A 64 -2.60 -8.41 9.01
C ILE A 64 -2.72 -6.90 8.71
N SER A 65 -2.42 -6.51 7.47
CA SER A 65 -2.52 -5.12 7.02
C SER A 65 -2.88 -5.05 5.54
N GLY A 66 -3.51 -3.94 5.16
CA GLY A 66 -3.75 -3.57 3.76
C GLY A 66 -3.56 -2.07 3.65
N MET A 67 -2.47 -1.67 2.99
CA MET A 67 -2.04 -0.28 2.88
C MET A 67 -1.84 0.11 1.43
N LEU A 68 -2.16 1.36 1.11
CA LEU A 68 -1.67 2.00 -0.10
C LEU A 68 -0.40 2.74 0.29
N HIS A 69 0.66 2.52 -0.49
CA HIS A 69 1.91 3.27 -0.41
C HIS A 69 2.14 3.97 -1.73
N CYS A 70 2.49 5.24 -1.68
CA CYS A 70 2.86 6.07 -2.82
C CYS A 70 4.26 6.63 -2.58
N ALA A 71 5.20 6.41 -3.50
CA ALA A 71 6.57 6.89 -3.35
C ALA A 71 6.71 8.34 -3.85
N LEU A 72 6.82 9.29 -2.93
CA LEU A 72 6.89 10.72 -3.27
C LEU A 72 8.25 11.11 -3.90
N ALA A 73 9.30 10.33 -3.61
CA ALA A 73 10.65 10.51 -4.12
C ALA A 73 11.04 9.36 -5.07
N ASP A 74 12.33 9.07 -5.23
CA ASP A 74 12.84 8.05 -6.15
C ASP A 74 12.99 6.65 -5.50
N ASP A 75 12.69 6.54 -4.21
CA ASP A 75 12.66 5.27 -3.47
C ASP A 75 11.39 4.49 -3.78
N HIS A 76 11.46 3.63 -4.80
CA HIS A 76 10.33 2.82 -5.29
C HIS A 76 10.38 1.37 -4.78
N ASP A 77 11.10 1.09 -3.69
CA ASP A 77 11.12 -0.25 -3.08
C ASP A 77 9.90 -0.45 -2.17
N PHE A 78 8.82 -0.98 -2.75
CA PHE A 78 7.58 -1.31 -2.04
C PHE A 78 7.66 -2.59 -1.19
N SER A 79 8.82 -3.26 -1.12
CA SER A 79 8.95 -4.54 -0.44
C SER A 79 8.61 -4.43 1.04
N VAL A 80 7.82 -5.39 1.55
CA VAL A 80 7.55 -5.47 2.99
C VAL A 80 8.85 -5.59 3.77
N GLY A 81 8.98 -4.81 4.84
CA GLY A 81 10.21 -4.72 5.63
C GLY A 81 11.21 -3.69 5.07
N LYS A 82 10.83 -2.93 4.04
CA LYS A 82 11.46 -1.68 3.61
C LYS A 82 10.51 -0.51 3.92
N ALA A 83 11.07 0.64 4.31
CA ALA A 83 10.29 1.86 4.47
C ALA A 83 10.70 2.79 3.35
N ILE A 84 9.72 3.28 2.61
CA ILE A 84 9.93 4.30 1.61
C ILE A 84 10.22 5.61 2.35
N GLN A 85 11.37 6.23 2.10
CA GLN A 85 11.79 7.41 2.86
C GLN A 85 10.75 8.53 2.81
N PHE A 86 10.25 8.89 1.62
CA PHE A 86 9.22 9.91 1.44
C PHE A 86 7.98 9.27 0.83
N SER A 87 6.90 9.16 1.61
CA SER A 87 5.74 8.39 1.19
C SER A 87 4.41 9.10 1.47
N ALA A 88 3.42 8.83 0.62
CA ALA A 88 2.02 8.97 0.96
C ALA A 88 1.50 7.57 1.34
N SER A 89 1.18 7.35 2.62
CA SER A 89 0.85 6.01 3.11
C SER A 89 -0.38 6.02 4.02
N GLY A 90 -1.22 4.98 3.90
CA GLY A 90 -2.42 4.85 4.72
C GLY A 90 -3.13 3.51 4.57
N LEU A 91 -4.05 3.22 5.48
CA LEU A 91 -4.90 2.03 5.42
C LEU A 91 -5.96 2.16 4.33
N ILE A 92 -6.13 1.10 3.55
CA ILE A 92 -7.17 1.02 2.53
C ILE A 92 -8.51 0.65 3.17
N ARG A 93 -9.60 1.25 2.68
CA ARG A 93 -10.98 1.03 3.11
C ARG A 93 -11.87 0.88 1.90
N SER A 94 -12.83 -0.04 1.96
CA SER A 94 -13.87 -0.17 0.94
C SER A 94 -14.73 1.10 0.93
N GLU A 95 -15.01 1.60 -0.27
CA GLU A 95 -16.14 2.50 -0.49
C GLU A 95 -17.32 1.65 -0.93
N LYS A 96 -18.29 1.49 -0.03
CA LYS A 96 -19.57 0.85 -0.35
C LYS A 96 -20.37 1.76 -1.28
N ASN A 97 -20.05 1.73 -2.57
CA ASN A 97 -20.85 2.33 -3.62
C ASN A 97 -21.55 1.20 -4.38
N GLU A 98 -22.88 1.12 -4.26
CA GLU A 98 -23.72 0.07 -4.85
C GLU A 98 -23.75 0.08 -6.39
N ASN A 99 -23.12 1.07 -7.03
CA ASN A 99 -23.27 1.33 -8.48
C ASN A 99 -22.18 0.72 -9.38
N ASN A 100 -21.08 0.18 -8.85
CA ASN A 100 -19.98 -0.33 -9.68
C ASN A 100 -20.03 -1.86 -9.80
N LYS A 101 -20.85 -2.36 -10.74
CA LYS A 101 -20.81 -3.78 -11.13
C LYS A 101 -19.46 -4.09 -11.78
N GLY A 102 -18.59 -4.80 -11.06
CA GLY A 102 -17.35 -5.38 -11.58
C GLY A 102 -16.04 -4.65 -11.23
N LYS A 103 -16.08 -3.58 -10.42
CA LYS A 103 -14.89 -2.94 -9.87
C LYS A 103 -15.06 -2.63 -8.39
N PHE A 104 -13.97 -2.74 -7.63
CA PHE A 104 -13.95 -2.48 -6.20
C PHE A 104 -13.42 -1.06 -5.96
N SER A 105 -14.23 -0.22 -5.33
CA SER A 105 -13.84 1.16 -5.00
C SER A 105 -13.23 1.23 -3.62
N TYR A 106 -12.11 1.95 -3.51
CA TYR A 106 -11.38 2.14 -2.27
C TYR A 106 -11.06 3.60 -2.02
N LEU A 107 -11.00 3.94 -0.73
CA LEU A 107 -10.38 5.17 -0.26
C LEU A 107 -9.20 4.83 0.65
N THR A 108 -8.19 5.70 0.63
CA THR A 108 -7.09 5.69 1.58
C THR A 108 -6.94 7.09 2.17
N ARG A 109 -6.95 7.20 3.50
CA ARG A 109 -6.51 8.41 4.19
C ARG A 109 -5.01 8.31 4.40
N ALA A 110 -4.25 9.08 3.65
CA ALA A 110 -2.79 9.02 3.63
C ALA A 110 -2.17 10.21 4.35
N PHE A 111 -1.15 9.92 5.17
CA PHE A 111 -0.19 10.93 5.61
C PHE A 111 0.90 11.06 4.56
N LEU A 112 1.37 12.29 4.33
CA LEU A 112 2.55 12.55 3.50
C LEU A 112 3.72 12.79 4.44
N SER A 113 4.60 11.79 4.54
CA SER A 113 5.59 11.72 5.59
C SER A 113 7.00 11.43 5.08
N GLU A 114 7.97 11.81 5.91
CA GLU A 114 9.33 11.31 5.86
C GLU A 114 9.52 10.27 6.98
N THR A 115 10.04 9.10 6.62
CA THR A 115 10.45 8.04 7.55
C THR A 115 11.97 7.95 7.58
N SER A 116 12.56 7.88 8.77
CA SER A 116 14.02 7.72 8.91
C SER A 116 14.49 6.39 8.33
N SER A 117 15.74 6.34 7.84
CA SER A 117 16.32 5.15 7.21
C SER A 117 16.31 3.90 8.10
N ASN A 118 16.47 4.08 9.41
CA ASN A 118 16.38 3.04 10.44
C ASN A 118 14.95 2.79 10.97
N ARG A 119 13.95 3.52 10.46
CA ARG A 119 12.53 3.48 10.85
C ARG A 119 12.24 3.79 12.31
N SER A 120 13.15 4.47 13.00
CA SER A 120 12.92 4.89 14.39
C SER A 120 11.99 6.09 14.53
N SER A 121 11.74 6.83 13.44
CA SER A 121 10.90 8.03 13.47
C SER A 121 10.19 8.26 12.15
N GLU A 122 9.02 8.89 12.24
CA GLU A 122 8.23 9.36 11.11
C GLU A 122 7.73 10.78 11.42
N ARG A 123 7.74 11.67 10.42
CA ARG A 123 7.19 13.02 10.54
C ARG A 123 6.39 13.41 9.30
N ASN A 124 5.38 14.26 9.48
CA ASN A 124 4.66 14.84 8.35
C ASN A 124 5.53 15.90 7.64
N LEU A 125 5.48 15.91 6.32
CA LEU A 125 6.15 16.91 5.48
C LEU A 125 5.36 18.22 5.46
N SER A 126 6.08 19.35 5.48
CA SER A 126 5.48 20.66 5.28
C SER A 126 5.10 20.91 3.82
N VAL A 127 4.22 21.90 3.59
CA VAL A 127 3.82 22.32 2.23
C VAL A 127 5.02 22.73 1.39
N THR A 128 6.00 23.43 1.96
CA THR A 128 7.21 23.86 1.25
C THR A 128 8.06 22.66 0.82
N GLU A 129 8.28 21.70 1.72
CA GLU A 129 9.02 20.47 1.43
C GLU A 129 8.32 19.65 0.34
N LEU A 130 7.00 19.52 0.43
CA LEU A 130 6.20 18.81 -0.57
C LEU A 130 6.27 19.46 -1.95
N ASN A 131 6.15 20.79 -2.03
CA ASN A 131 6.29 21.49 -3.31
C ASN A 131 7.68 21.28 -3.92
N HIS A 132 8.74 21.34 -3.11
CA HIS A 132 10.10 21.10 -3.59
C HIS A 132 10.30 19.66 -4.07
N LEU A 133 9.85 18.69 -3.26
CA LEU A 133 9.97 17.26 -3.55
C LEU A 133 9.26 16.87 -4.85
N LEU A 134 8.14 17.50 -5.15
CA LEU A 134 7.26 17.15 -6.26
C LEU A 134 7.44 18.01 -7.52
N ALA A 135 8.20 19.10 -7.46
CA ALA A 135 8.28 20.14 -8.50
C ALA A 135 8.55 19.61 -9.93
N ASN A 136 9.33 18.54 -10.06
CA ASN A 136 9.75 17.98 -11.35
C ASN A 136 9.13 16.61 -11.67
N LYS A 137 8.12 16.20 -10.90
CA LYS A 137 7.45 14.91 -11.07
C LYS A 137 6.10 15.12 -11.75
N GLN A 138 5.79 14.29 -12.74
CA GLN A 138 4.45 14.27 -13.36
C GLN A 138 3.51 13.31 -12.64
N GLN A 139 4.06 12.18 -12.18
CA GLN A 139 3.31 11.08 -11.58
C GLN A 139 4.09 10.49 -10.40
N ILE A 140 3.36 9.97 -9.42
CA ILE A 140 3.86 9.26 -8.25
C ILE A 140 3.41 7.80 -8.35
N PRO A 141 4.32 6.82 -8.32
CA PRO A 141 3.94 5.42 -8.32
C PRO A 141 3.36 5.05 -6.96
N CYS A 142 2.22 4.36 -7.00
CA CYS A 142 1.54 3.82 -5.83
C CYS A 142 1.23 2.34 -5.98
N LYS A 143 1.30 1.59 -4.88
CA LYS A 143 0.89 0.19 -4.82
C LYS A 143 0.08 -0.10 -3.57
N VAL A 144 -0.91 -0.97 -3.73
CA VAL A 144 -1.54 -1.65 -2.59
C VAL A 144 -0.62 -2.80 -2.16
N VAL A 145 -0.33 -2.85 -0.87
CA VAL A 145 0.44 -3.91 -0.23
C VAL A 145 -0.43 -4.54 0.85
N VAL A 146 -0.64 -5.85 0.74
CA VAL A 146 -1.41 -6.63 1.72
C VAL A 146 -0.53 -7.71 2.32
N THR A 147 -0.57 -7.82 3.65
CA THR A 147 0.13 -8.87 4.41
C THR A 147 -0.88 -9.73 5.16
N ALA A 148 -0.57 -11.02 5.32
CA ALA A 148 -1.40 -11.98 6.03
C ALA A 148 -0.53 -13.09 6.63
N TYR A 149 -0.99 -13.71 7.72
CA TYR A 149 -0.24 -14.80 8.36
C TYR A 149 -0.18 -16.02 7.45
N GLY A 150 1.04 -16.54 7.24
CA GLY A 150 1.26 -17.73 6.43
C GLY A 150 1.11 -17.51 4.91
N TYR A 151 1.02 -16.27 4.44
CA TYR A 151 0.99 -15.91 3.02
C TYR A 151 2.15 -14.99 2.65
N LYS A 152 2.60 -15.08 1.40
CA LYS A 152 3.51 -14.08 0.82
C LYS A 152 2.80 -12.71 0.76
N PRO A 153 3.53 -11.60 0.91
CA PRO A 153 2.95 -10.28 0.69
C PRO A 153 2.37 -10.16 -0.71
N TYR A 154 1.15 -9.63 -0.78
CA TYR A 154 0.49 -9.27 -2.03
C TYR A 154 0.90 -7.86 -2.45
N TYR A 155 1.15 -7.67 -3.74
CA TYR A 155 1.42 -6.37 -4.34
C TYR A 155 0.51 -6.17 -5.55
N SER A 156 -0.12 -5.01 -5.65
CA SER A 156 -0.80 -4.60 -6.88
C SER A 156 0.21 -4.25 -7.99
N ASN A 157 -0.30 -4.10 -9.22
CA ASN A 157 0.40 -3.31 -10.23
C ASN A 157 0.49 -1.85 -9.80
N THR A 158 1.40 -1.10 -10.44
CA THR A 158 1.61 0.31 -10.14
C THR A 158 0.43 1.14 -10.63
N MET A 159 -0.19 1.88 -9.71
CA MET A 159 -1.06 3.02 -10.02
C MET A 159 -0.20 4.27 -10.12
N ASN A 160 -0.51 5.18 -11.04
CA ASN A 160 0.15 6.47 -11.11
C ASN A 160 -0.77 7.57 -10.58
N LEU A 161 -0.40 8.16 -9.44
CA LEU A 161 -1.08 9.33 -8.87
C LEU A 161 -0.56 10.60 -9.58
N PRO A 162 -1.42 11.40 -10.23
CA PRO A 162 -0.99 12.64 -10.88
C PRO A 162 -0.51 13.67 -9.86
N VAL A 163 0.72 14.18 -10.06
CA VAL A 163 1.32 15.16 -9.14
C VAL A 163 0.55 16.47 -9.16
N ALA A 164 0.02 16.88 -10.32
CA ALA A 164 -0.78 18.09 -10.43
C ALA A 164 -2.03 18.06 -9.54
N ASP A 165 -2.70 16.90 -9.43
CA ASP A 165 -3.86 16.74 -8.55
C ASP A 165 -3.45 16.82 -7.08
N LEU A 166 -2.35 16.17 -6.70
CA LEU A 166 -1.85 16.20 -5.34
C LEU A 166 -1.39 17.61 -4.93
N LEU A 167 -0.65 18.30 -5.80
CA LEU A 167 -0.18 19.67 -5.56
C LEU A 167 -1.32 20.67 -5.46
N ARG A 168 -2.40 20.50 -6.22
CA ARG A 168 -3.61 21.31 -6.06
C ARG A 168 -4.16 21.21 -4.64
N GLU A 169 -4.26 19.99 -4.10
CA GLU A 169 -4.74 19.76 -2.74
C GLU A 169 -3.74 20.26 -1.68
N ILE A 170 -2.44 20.09 -1.91
CA ILE A 170 -1.37 20.57 -1.02
C ILE A 170 -1.37 22.11 -0.90
N ASN A 171 -1.71 22.81 -1.98
CA ASN A 171 -1.65 24.27 -2.02
C ASN A 171 -3.01 24.94 -1.76
N LYS A 172 -4.04 24.20 -1.37
CA LYS A 172 -5.32 24.79 -0.93
C LYS A 172 -5.09 25.70 0.29
N PRO A 173 -5.72 26.90 0.32
CA PRO A 173 -5.77 27.74 1.51
C PRO A 173 -6.30 26.95 2.72
N ARG A 174 -5.81 27.28 3.92
CA ARG A 174 -6.31 26.72 5.18
C ARG A 174 -7.48 27.52 5.72
#